data_AF-A0A722RBX3-F1
#
_entry.id   AF-A0A722RBX3-F1
#
_cell.length_a   1.000
_cell.length_b   1.000
_cell.length_c   1.000
_cell.angle_alpha   90.00
_cell.angle_beta   90.00
_cell.angle_gamma   90.00
#
_symmetry.space_group_name_H-M   'P 1'
#
loop_
_entity.id
_entity.type
_entity.pdbx_description
1 polymer ?
#
loop_
_entity_poly.entity_id
_entity_poly.type
_entity_poly.pdbx_seq_one_letter_code
_entity_poly.pdbx_strand_id
1 'polypeptide(L)'
;MFYAEMDNSAANTARDSGASLLIGHASNDASIAVNSLVLVSSVDYARQICGAGSQLARMVGAYRKTDPFGELYVIAVPESTGAAATVALTVTGEATETGTVNVYTGRTRVQAPVTSGDDAAAVAVSIKDAVNANPDLPFTATSEAGVVTLTARHKGLYGNEIPVTLNYYGFGGGEVLPAGVNITVA
;
A
#
# COMPACT_ATOMS: atom_id res chain seq x y z
N MET A 1 65.62 2.54 7.09
CA MET A 1 64.21 2.49 6.66
C MET A 1 63.37 2.50 7.93
N PHE A 2 62.54 3.52 8.15
CA PHE A 2 61.71 3.63 9.35
C PHE A 2 60.32 3.07 9.03
N TYR A 3 59.83 2.16 9.86
CA TYR A 3 58.48 1.60 9.78
C TYR A 3 57.71 2.11 11.00
N ALA A 4 56.70 2.95 10.76
CA ALA A 4 55.80 3.42 11.79
C ALA A 4 54.48 2.65 11.67
N GLU A 5 54.12 1.92 12.72
CA GLU A 5 52.78 1.34 12.85
C GLU A 5 51.95 2.20 13.80
N MET A 6 50.73 2.53 13.37
CA MET A 6 49.72 3.15 14.24
C MET A 6 48.86 2.03 14.83
N ASP A 7 48.95 1.84 16.15
CA ASP A 7 48.04 0.99 16.89
C ASP A 7 46.70 1.72 17.11
N ASN A 8 45.64 1.17 16.51
CA ASN A 8 44.29 1.72 16.59
C ASN A 8 43.45 1.05 17.69
N SER A 9 44.07 0.23 18.58
CA SER A 9 43.39 -0.52 19.64
C SER A 9 42.60 0.34 20.63
N ALA A 10 42.99 1.60 20.81
CA ALA A 10 42.34 2.58 21.70
C ALA A 10 41.58 3.69 20.95
N ALA A 11 41.44 3.61 19.62
CA ALA A 11 40.62 4.56 18.89
C ALA A 11 39.15 4.36 19.20
N ASN A 12 38.39 5.45 19.25
CA ASN A 12 36.95 5.40 19.45
C ASN A 12 36.29 4.68 18.26
N THR A 13 35.98 3.40 18.44
CA THR A 13 35.32 2.53 17.45
C THR A 13 33.80 2.55 17.57
N ALA A 14 33.24 3.42 18.41
CA ALA A 14 31.80 3.61 18.55
C ALA A 14 31.22 4.10 17.20
N ARG A 15 30.79 3.14 16.38
CA ARG A 15 29.80 3.39 15.35
C ARG A 15 28.49 3.43 16.09
N ASP A 16 27.91 4.63 16.18
CA ASP A 16 26.51 4.76 16.55
C ASP A 16 25.69 4.18 15.38
N SER A 17 25.60 2.86 15.30
CA SER A 17 24.79 2.19 14.29
C SER A 17 23.37 2.09 14.83
N GLY A 18 22.51 3.00 14.37
CA GLY A 18 21.08 2.97 14.64
C GLY A 18 20.37 1.98 13.71
N ALA A 19 20.73 0.69 13.76
CA ALA A 19 20.09 -0.32 12.93
C ALA A 19 18.62 -0.47 13.34
N SER A 20 17.73 -0.28 12.37
CA SER A 20 16.29 -0.44 12.56
C SER A 20 15.84 -1.82 12.10
N LEU A 21 14.80 -2.35 12.75
CA LEU A 21 14.18 -3.62 12.39
C LEU A 21 12.69 -3.41 12.12
N LEU A 22 12.21 -3.93 10.99
CA LEU A 22 10.78 -4.02 10.68
C LEU A 22 10.36 -5.48 10.58
N ILE A 23 9.20 -5.79 11.16
CA ILE A 23 8.61 -7.13 11.16
C ILE A 23 7.19 -7.02 10.64
N GLY A 24 6.84 -7.84 9.64
CA GLY A 24 5.52 -7.75 9.02
C GLY A 24 5.28 -8.84 7.98
N HIS A 25 4.05 -8.88 7.45
CA HIS A 25 3.69 -9.86 6.44
C HIS A 25 4.28 -9.51 5.07
N ALA A 26 4.90 -10.49 4.44
CA ALA A 26 5.19 -10.48 3.00
C ALA A 26 4.05 -11.16 2.24
N SER A 27 3.97 -10.96 0.92
CA SER A 27 3.05 -11.70 0.07
C SER A 27 3.35 -13.21 0.14
N ASN A 28 2.34 -14.07 0.01
CA ASN A 28 2.53 -15.52 0.17
C ASN A 28 3.56 -16.11 -0.81
N ASP A 29 3.64 -15.57 -2.03
CA ASP A 29 4.58 -16.00 -3.08
C ASP A 29 5.83 -15.12 -3.15
N ALA A 30 6.11 -14.35 -2.09
CA ALA A 30 7.28 -13.49 -2.02
C ALA A 30 8.58 -14.31 -1.92
N SER A 31 9.67 -13.78 -2.46
CA SER A 31 10.96 -14.49 -2.49
C SER A 31 11.73 -14.43 -1.16
N ILE A 32 11.36 -13.51 -0.26
CA ILE A 32 11.96 -13.42 1.07
C ILE A 32 11.64 -14.67 1.90
N ALA A 33 12.68 -15.24 2.52
CA ALA A 33 12.49 -16.34 3.47
C ALA A 33 11.79 -15.84 4.75
N VAL A 34 10.73 -16.53 5.14
CA VAL A 34 9.99 -16.25 6.38
C VAL A 34 10.87 -16.53 7.61
N ASN A 35 10.72 -15.71 8.65
CA ASN A 35 11.45 -15.78 9.93
C ASN A 35 12.99 -15.68 9.77
N SER A 36 13.46 -15.06 8.69
CA SER A 36 14.87 -14.79 8.44
C SER A 36 15.14 -13.30 8.39
N LEU A 37 16.27 -12.90 8.97
CA LEU A 37 16.74 -11.51 8.95
C LEU A 37 17.33 -11.17 7.58
N VAL A 38 16.83 -10.10 6.95
CA VAL A 38 17.31 -9.64 5.64
C VAL A 38 17.61 -8.15 5.69
N LEU A 39 18.78 -7.74 5.20
CA LEU A 39 19.16 -6.33 5.06
C LEU A 39 18.44 -5.74 3.83
N VAL A 40 17.78 -4.59 4.00
CA VAL A 40 17.02 -3.93 2.93
C VAL A 40 17.57 -2.53 2.67
N SER A 41 18.17 -2.35 1.50
CA SER A 41 18.83 -1.09 1.11
C SER A 41 17.88 -0.08 0.46
N SER A 42 16.74 -0.50 -0.10
CA SER A 42 15.82 0.40 -0.80
C SER A 42 14.37 -0.08 -0.74
N VAL A 43 13.44 0.82 -1.05
CA VAL A 43 12.00 0.50 -1.17
C VAL A 43 11.75 -0.46 -2.35
N ASP A 44 12.45 -0.29 -3.46
CA ASP A 44 12.30 -1.17 -4.64
C ASP A 44 12.78 -2.59 -4.35
N TYR A 45 13.89 -2.72 -3.62
CA TYR A 45 14.35 -4.03 -3.17
C TYR A 45 13.33 -4.69 -2.24
N ALA A 46 12.75 -3.93 -1.31
CA ALA A 46 11.67 -4.42 -0.45
C ALA A 46 10.45 -4.91 -1.24
N ARG A 47 10.02 -4.16 -2.28
CA ARG A 47 8.92 -4.60 -3.16
C ARG A 47 9.25 -5.90 -3.89
N GLN A 48 10.48 -6.05 -4.37
CA GLN A 48 10.92 -7.24 -5.08
C GLN A 48 10.92 -8.48 -4.17
N ILE A 49 11.45 -8.35 -2.95
CA ILE A 49 11.61 -9.50 -2.07
C ILE A 49 10.36 -9.82 -1.23
N CYS A 50 9.59 -8.80 -0.82
CA CYS A 50 8.39 -8.96 0.01
C CYS A 50 7.09 -9.00 -0.80
N GLY A 51 7.13 -8.61 -2.08
CA GLY A 51 5.95 -8.39 -2.92
C GLY A 51 5.42 -6.96 -2.81
N ALA A 52 5.08 -6.37 -3.97
CA ALA A 52 4.47 -5.04 -4.02
C ALA A 52 3.12 -5.00 -3.29
N GLY A 53 2.86 -3.91 -2.57
CA GLY A 53 1.65 -3.74 -1.76
C GLY A 53 1.59 -4.57 -0.48
N SER A 54 2.57 -5.44 -0.22
CA SER A 54 2.65 -6.19 1.02
C SER A 54 2.80 -5.27 2.24
N GLN A 55 2.34 -5.72 3.41
CA GLN A 55 2.45 -4.96 4.64
C GLN A 55 3.91 -4.55 4.90
N LEU A 56 4.84 -5.48 4.77
CA LEU A 56 6.27 -5.23 5.00
C LEU A 56 6.87 -4.26 3.98
N ALA A 57 6.55 -4.39 2.68
CA ALA A 57 7.00 -3.44 1.67
C ALA A 57 6.48 -2.01 1.93
N ARG A 58 5.22 -1.89 2.37
CA ARG A 58 4.62 -0.59 2.75
C ARG A 58 5.27 -0.01 4.00
N MET A 59 5.61 -0.84 5.00
CA MET A 59 6.35 -0.41 6.19
C MET A 59 7.74 0.12 5.83
N VAL A 60 8.48 -0.57 4.95
CA VAL A 60 9.77 -0.08 4.46
C VAL A 60 9.60 1.26 3.73
N GLY A 61 8.60 1.38 2.85
CA GLY A 61 8.30 2.63 2.15
C GLY A 61 7.98 3.79 3.09
N ALA A 62 7.28 3.54 4.20
CA ALA A 62 7.02 4.55 5.23
C ALA A 62 8.27 4.90 6.02
N TYR A 63 9.06 3.91 6.44
CA TYR A 63 10.30 4.11 7.18
C TYR A 63 11.33 4.92 6.39
N ARG A 64 11.53 4.59 5.10
CA ARG A 64 12.50 5.25 4.23
C ARG A 64 12.20 6.72 3.94
N LYS A 65 10.98 7.20 4.21
CA LYS A 65 10.66 8.64 4.18
C LYS A 65 11.25 9.41 5.37
N THR A 66 11.50 8.70 6.48
CA THR A 66 12.07 9.28 7.71
C THR A 66 13.58 9.05 7.75
N ASP A 67 14.02 7.85 7.38
CA ASP A 67 15.44 7.48 7.35
C ASP A 67 15.82 6.86 5.98
N PRO A 68 16.20 7.72 5.00
CA PRO A 68 16.47 7.27 3.64
C PRO A 68 17.70 6.37 3.50
N PHE A 69 18.67 6.45 4.42
CA PHE A 69 19.99 5.83 4.25
C PHE A 69 20.44 4.94 5.42
N GLY A 70 19.74 4.95 6.55
CA GLY A 70 20.13 4.13 7.70
C GLY A 70 20.01 2.65 7.44
N GLU A 71 20.71 1.90 8.30
CA GLU A 71 20.73 0.45 8.27
C GLU A 71 19.36 -0.10 8.64
N LEU A 72 18.74 -0.82 7.71
CA LEU A 72 17.39 -1.35 7.87
C LEU A 72 17.38 -2.84 7.62
N TYR A 73 16.94 -3.58 8.62
CA TYR A 73 16.63 -4.99 8.52
C TYR A 73 15.13 -5.23 8.49
N VAL A 74 14.74 -6.31 7.82
CA VAL A 74 13.37 -6.79 7.81
C VAL A 74 13.30 -8.27 8.13
N ILE A 75 12.19 -8.69 8.75
CA ILE A 75 11.81 -10.10 8.92
C ILE A 75 10.38 -10.25 8.39
N ALA A 76 10.21 -11.13 7.40
CA ALA A 76 8.89 -11.55 6.96
C ALA A 76 8.33 -12.58 7.93
N VAL A 77 7.11 -12.37 8.43
CA VAL A 77 6.39 -13.35 9.25
C VAL A 77 5.38 -14.11 8.38
N PRO A 78 5.04 -15.37 8.72
CA PRO A 78 4.07 -16.13 7.94
C PRO A 78 2.73 -15.41 7.90
N GLU A 79 1.93 -15.65 6.85
CA GLU A 79 0.59 -15.07 6.74
C GLU A 79 -0.24 -15.42 7.98
N SER A 80 -0.98 -14.44 8.48
CA SER A 80 -1.89 -14.67 9.60
C SER A 80 -2.99 -15.67 9.22
N THR A 81 -3.47 -16.42 10.20
CA THR A 81 -4.66 -17.26 10.05
C THR A 81 -5.92 -16.39 10.01
N GLY A 82 -6.98 -16.85 9.33
CA GLY A 82 -8.28 -16.16 9.26
C GLY A 82 -8.62 -15.68 7.85
N ALA A 83 -9.44 -14.63 7.76
CA ALA A 83 -9.92 -14.08 6.49
C ALA A 83 -9.22 -12.75 6.15
N ALA A 84 -9.18 -12.42 4.86
CA ALA A 84 -8.80 -11.09 4.39
C ALA A 84 -9.97 -10.13 4.61
N ALA A 85 -9.66 -8.91 5.07
CA ALA A 85 -10.67 -7.86 5.20
C ALA A 85 -11.22 -7.48 3.83
N THR A 86 -12.52 -7.22 3.77
CA THR A 86 -13.18 -6.76 2.54
C THR A 86 -13.90 -5.45 2.79
N VAL A 87 -13.87 -4.55 1.79
CA VAL A 87 -14.68 -3.33 1.75
C VAL A 87 -15.44 -3.31 0.44
N ALA A 88 -16.75 -3.11 0.50
CA ALA A 88 -17.60 -3.02 -0.67
C ALA A 88 -17.89 -1.56 -1.01
N LEU A 89 -17.70 -1.19 -2.28
CA LEU A 89 -18.11 0.09 -2.84
C LEU A 89 -19.29 -0.20 -3.79
N THR A 90 -20.51 0.14 -3.37
CA THR A 90 -21.69 -0.04 -4.21
C THR A 90 -21.97 1.23 -4.99
N VAL A 91 -21.76 1.17 -6.30
CA VAL A 91 -22.04 2.24 -7.26
C VAL A 91 -23.49 2.13 -7.73
N THR A 92 -24.18 3.26 -7.78
CA THR A 92 -25.56 3.37 -8.25
C THR A 92 -25.73 4.62 -9.11
N GLY A 93 -26.72 4.58 -9.99
CA GLY A 93 -27.00 5.66 -10.94
C GLY A 93 -26.17 5.57 -12.21
N GLU A 94 -26.43 6.50 -13.12
CA GLU A 94 -25.75 6.67 -14.41
C GLU A 94 -25.07 8.03 -14.41
N ALA A 95 -23.85 8.10 -14.96
CA ALA A 95 -23.10 9.35 -15.02
C ALA A 95 -23.73 10.31 -16.04
N THR A 96 -24.26 11.43 -15.56
CA THR A 96 -24.80 12.49 -16.43
C THR A 96 -23.75 13.51 -16.85
N GLU A 97 -22.55 13.43 -16.27
CA GLU A 97 -21.40 14.27 -16.60
C GLU A 97 -20.10 13.47 -16.48
N THR A 98 -19.07 13.88 -17.23
CA THR A 98 -17.72 13.32 -17.12
C THR A 98 -17.02 13.87 -15.89
N GLY A 99 -16.30 13.02 -15.16
CA GLY A 99 -15.57 13.43 -13.98
C GLY A 99 -14.61 12.36 -13.48
N THR A 100 -14.34 12.37 -12.18
CA THR A 100 -13.41 11.41 -11.56
C THR A 100 -13.91 11.03 -10.19
N VAL A 101 -13.94 9.74 -9.90
CA VAL A 101 -14.18 9.21 -8.57
C VAL A 101 -12.85 9.09 -7.85
N ASN A 102 -12.70 9.77 -6.71
CA ASN A 102 -11.51 9.68 -5.88
C ASN A 102 -11.75 8.69 -4.74
N VAL A 103 -11.09 7.54 -4.79
CA VAL A 103 -11.11 6.53 -3.74
C VAL A 103 -9.83 6.65 -2.92
N TYR A 104 -9.96 6.83 -1.62
CA TYR A 104 -8.84 6.84 -0.69
C TYR A 104 -8.72 5.49 -0.01
N THR A 105 -7.56 4.86 -0.14
CA THR A 105 -7.20 3.65 0.61
C THR A 105 -6.07 4.00 1.58
N GLY A 106 -6.42 4.18 2.86
CA GLY A 106 -5.54 4.81 3.83
C GLY A 106 -5.18 6.24 3.39
N ARG A 107 -3.89 6.48 3.12
CA ARG A 107 -3.37 7.80 2.72
C ARG A 107 -3.20 7.95 1.20
N THR A 108 -3.48 6.90 0.43
CA THR A 108 -3.25 6.90 -1.02
C THR A 108 -4.54 7.21 -1.75
N ARG A 109 -4.53 8.25 -2.58
CA ARG A 109 -5.62 8.59 -3.48
C ARG A 109 -5.51 7.77 -4.77
N VAL A 110 -6.61 7.13 -5.14
CA VAL A 110 -6.82 6.43 -6.41
C VAL A 110 -7.89 7.19 -7.18
N GLN A 111 -7.59 7.51 -8.44
CA GLN A 111 -8.47 8.32 -9.27
C GLN A 111 -9.00 7.46 -10.42
N ALA A 112 -10.31 7.25 -10.44
CA ALA A 112 -10.99 6.47 -11.45
C ALA A 112 -11.77 7.42 -12.38
N PRO A 113 -11.42 7.49 -13.68
CA PRO A 113 -12.14 8.34 -14.62
C PRO A 113 -13.56 7.80 -14.86
N VAL A 114 -14.52 8.71 -15.01
CA VAL A 114 -15.91 8.39 -15.36
C VAL A 114 -16.31 9.27 -16.53
N THR A 115 -16.92 8.67 -17.54
CA THR A 115 -17.40 9.36 -18.73
C THR A 115 -18.92 9.54 -18.64
N SER A 116 -19.44 10.64 -19.18
CA SER A 116 -20.88 10.82 -19.35
C SER A 116 -21.48 9.64 -20.12
N GLY A 117 -22.57 9.06 -19.59
CA GLY A 117 -23.22 7.87 -20.12
C GLY A 117 -22.70 6.54 -19.57
N ASP A 118 -21.67 6.56 -18.71
CA ASP A 118 -21.24 5.34 -18.00
C ASP A 118 -22.32 4.92 -17.01
N ASP A 119 -22.76 3.66 -17.11
CA ASP A 119 -23.61 3.03 -16.11
C ASP A 119 -22.83 2.64 -14.85
N ALA A 120 -23.54 2.23 -13.79
CA ALA A 120 -22.92 1.83 -12.53
C ALA A 120 -21.87 0.72 -12.69
N ALA A 121 -22.06 -0.21 -13.64
CA ALA A 121 -21.12 -1.30 -13.86
C ALA A 121 -19.83 -0.80 -14.54
N ALA A 122 -19.94 0.08 -15.54
CA ALA A 122 -18.81 0.72 -16.19
C ALA A 122 -17.98 1.55 -15.19
N VAL A 123 -18.64 2.32 -14.33
CA VAL A 123 -17.96 3.09 -13.26
C VAL A 123 -17.25 2.15 -12.27
N ALA A 124 -17.90 1.06 -11.84
CA ALA A 124 -17.29 0.08 -10.95
C ALA A 124 -16.06 -0.60 -11.58
N VAL A 125 -16.10 -0.91 -12.87
CA VAL A 125 -14.96 -1.45 -13.62
C VAL A 125 -13.81 -0.44 -13.63
N SER A 126 -14.08 0.83 -13.91
CA SER A 126 -13.08 1.91 -13.89
C SER A 126 -12.40 2.03 -12.52
N ILE A 127 -13.17 1.98 -11.43
CA ILE A 127 -12.63 2.01 -10.06
C ILE A 127 -11.73 0.80 -9.81
N LYS A 128 -12.19 -0.40 -10.15
CA LYS A 128 -11.41 -1.64 -10.00
C LYS A 128 -10.10 -1.58 -10.77
N ASP A 129 -10.11 -1.08 -12.00
CA ASP A 129 -8.92 -0.95 -12.83
C ASP A 129 -7.94 0.09 -12.26
N ALA A 130 -8.45 1.24 -11.81
CA ALA A 130 -7.61 2.27 -11.19
C ALA A 130 -6.95 1.79 -9.89
N VAL A 131 -7.66 1.00 -9.07
CA VAL A 131 -7.10 0.39 -7.85
C VAL A 131 -6.01 -0.62 -8.21
N ASN A 132 -6.29 -1.55 -9.14
CA ASN A 132 -5.35 -2.61 -9.50
C ASN A 132 -4.14 -2.10 -10.29
N ALA A 133 -4.24 -0.94 -10.95
CA ALA A 133 -3.11 -0.30 -11.62
C ALA A 133 -2.01 0.16 -10.64
N ASN A 134 -2.34 0.32 -9.35
CA ASN A 134 -1.36 0.62 -8.30
C ASN A 134 -1.06 -0.64 -7.45
N PRO A 135 0.03 -1.37 -7.76
CA PRO A 135 0.36 -2.59 -7.05
C PRO A 135 0.81 -2.35 -5.60
N ASP A 136 1.15 -1.11 -5.22
CA ASP A 136 1.59 -0.75 -3.86
C ASP A 136 0.44 -0.57 -2.85
N LEU A 137 -0.82 -0.64 -3.32
CA LEU A 137 -1.96 -0.55 -2.44
C LEU A 137 -2.11 -1.81 -1.57
N PRO A 138 -2.62 -1.69 -0.33
CA PRO A 138 -2.84 -2.84 0.55
C PRO A 138 -4.05 -3.70 0.16
N PHE A 139 -4.82 -3.27 -0.84
CA PHE A 139 -6.01 -3.96 -1.34
C PHE A 139 -5.82 -4.33 -2.82
N THR A 140 -6.46 -5.41 -3.23
CA THR A 140 -6.81 -5.71 -4.62
C THR A 140 -8.30 -5.48 -4.82
N ALA A 141 -8.73 -5.17 -6.05
CA ALA A 141 -10.13 -4.93 -6.36
C ALA A 141 -10.70 -5.96 -7.33
N THR A 142 -11.93 -6.38 -7.09
CA THR A 142 -12.80 -7.02 -8.09
C THR A 142 -14.07 -6.20 -8.25
N SER A 143 -14.77 -6.33 -9.37
CA SER A 143 -16.02 -5.60 -9.62
C SER A 143 -17.06 -6.51 -10.25
N GLU A 144 -18.29 -6.48 -9.74
CA GLU A 144 -19.42 -7.25 -10.25
C GLU A 144 -20.71 -6.44 -10.10
N ALA A 145 -21.48 -6.31 -11.19
CA ALA A 145 -22.80 -5.66 -11.22
C ALA A 145 -22.88 -4.30 -10.47
N GLY A 146 -21.88 -3.42 -10.64
CA GLY A 146 -21.84 -2.10 -10.00
C GLY A 146 -21.29 -2.10 -8.57
N VAL A 147 -20.87 -3.25 -8.02
CA VAL A 147 -20.20 -3.36 -6.73
C VAL A 147 -18.72 -3.62 -6.94
N VAL A 148 -17.86 -2.81 -6.32
CA VAL A 148 -16.41 -3.05 -6.25
C VAL A 148 -16.07 -3.62 -4.89
N THR A 149 -15.46 -4.80 -4.86
CA THR A 149 -15.01 -5.45 -3.63
C THR A 149 -13.50 -5.29 -3.52
N LEU A 150 -13.06 -4.48 -2.56
CA LEU A 150 -11.67 -4.36 -2.17
C LEU A 150 -11.34 -5.48 -1.18
N THR A 151 -10.33 -6.29 -1.47
CA THR A 151 -9.87 -7.38 -0.61
C THR A 151 -8.44 -7.10 -0.14
N ALA A 152 -8.21 -7.13 1.18
CA ALA A 152 -6.89 -6.89 1.73
C ALA A 152 -5.92 -7.97 1.25
N ARG A 153 -4.68 -7.56 0.91
CA ARG A 153 -3.65 -8.49 0.42
C ARG A 153 -3.20 -9.52 1.45
N HIS A 154 -3.44 -9.26 2.73
CA HIS A 154 -3.09 -10.16 3.82
C HIS A 154 -4.31 -10.43 4.70
N LYS A 155 -4.43 -11.68 5.15
CA LYS A 155 -5.38 -12.08 6.18
C LYS A 155 -5.07 -11.45 7.54
N GLY A 156 -6.09 -11.36 8.38
CA GLY A 156 -6.00 -10.89 9.75
C GLY A 156 -6.62 -9.51 9.97
N LEU A 157 -6.42 -8.97 11.17
CA LEU A 157 -7.11 -7.74 11.62
C LEU A 157 -6.61 -6.47 10.92
N TYR A 158 -5.38 -6.47 10.41
CA TYR A 158 -4.72 -5.32 9.80
C TYR A 158 -5.56 -4.64 8.71
N GLY A 159 -6.19 -5.42 7.82
CA GLY A 159 -6.96 -4.85 6.72
C GLY A 159 -8.20 -4.07 7.20
N ASN A 160 -8.76 -4.43 8.35
CA ASN A 160 -9.94 -3.75 8.93
C ASN A 160 -9.60 -2.36 9.49
N GLU A 161 -8.32 -2.09 9.77
CA GLU A 161 -7.86 -0.81 10.32
C GLU A 161 -7.48 0.20 9.22
N ILE A 162 -7.54 -0.20 7.94
CA ILE A 162 -7.21 0.67 6.82
C ILE A 162 -8.49 1.38 6.37
N PRO A 163 -8.64 2.69 6.60
CA PRO A 163 -9.85 3.39 6.20
C PRO A 163 -9.95 3.44 4.68
N VAL A 164 -11.15 3.17 4.17
CA VAL A 164 -11.52 3.41 2.78
C VAL A 164 -12.58 4.50 2.75
N THR A 165 -12.31 5.59 2.04
CA THR A 165 -13.21 6.75 1.99
C THR A 165 -13.26 7.30 0.57
N LEU A 166 -14.34 8.03 0.26
CA LEU A 166 -14.53 8.68 -1.03
C LEU A 166 -14.35 10.18 -0.87
N ASN A 167 -13.70 10.82 -1.85
CA ASN A 167 -13.57 12.27 -1.96
C ASN A 167 -13.22 12.92 -0.61
N TYR A 168 -12.13 12.47 0.03
CA TYR A 168 -11.76 12.85 1.39
C TYR A 168 -11.62 14.37 1.57
N TYR A 169 -11.18 15.10 0.55
CA TYR A 169 -11.08 16.57 0.60
C TYR A 169 -12.35 17.30 0.17
N GLY A 170 -13.37 16.56 -0.31
CA GLY A 170 -14.68 17.07 -0.70
C GLY A 170 -14.63 18.22 -1.70
N PHE A 171 -15.67 19.05 -1.69
CA PHE A 171 -15.80 20.20 -2.58
C PHE A 171 -14.60 21.18 -2.49
N GLY A 172 -14.07 21.41 -1.29
CA GLY A 172 -12.91 22.30 -1.10
C GLY A 172 -11.62 21.78 -1.75
N GLY A 173 -11.50 20.47 -1.94
CA GLY A 173 -10.42 19.83 -2.70
C GLY A 173 -10.72 19.60 -4.18
N GLY A 174 -11.89 20.03 -4.67
CA GLY A 174 -12.35 19.71 -6.03
C GLY A 174 -12.73 18.23 -6.22
N GLU A 175 -12.99 17.51 -5.12
CA GLU A 175 -13.34 16.10 -5.13
C GLU A 175 -14.85 15.95 -4.96
N VAL A 176 -15.56 15.86 -6.07
CA VAL A 176 -17.01 15.70 -6.13
C VAL A 176 -17.31 14.54 -7.07
N LEU A 177 -18.28 13.70 -6.71
CA LEU A 177 -18.71 12.63 -7.60
C LEU A 177 -19.31 13.25 -8.88
N PRO A 178 -19.10 12.62 -10.05
CA PRO A 178 -19.81 13.01 -11.27
C PRO A 178 -21.32 13.03 -11.02
N ALA A 179 -22.01 13.99 -11.61
CA ALA A 179 -23.46 14.09 -11.48
C ALA A 179 -24.15 12.77 -11.89
N GLY A 180 -25.16 12.36 -11.13
CA GLY A 180 -25.90 11.11 -11.37
C GLY A 180 -25.29 9.85 -10.73
N VAL A 181 -24.01 9.87 -10.34
CA VAL A 181 -23.35 8.74 -9.67
C VAL A 181 -23.41 8.87 -8.15
N ASN A 182 -23.83 7.80 -7.47
CA ASN A 182 -23.74 7.68 -6.01
C ASN A 182 -22.95 6.42 -5.65
N ILE A 183 -22.09 6.52 -4.63
CA ILE A 183 -21.29 5.40 -4.17
C ILE A 183 -21.40 5.31 -2.65
N THR A 184 -21.73 4.12 -2.16
CA THR A 184 -21.77 3.79 -0.73
C THR A 184 -20.61 2.87 -0.39
N VAL A 185 -20.01 3.08 0.79
CA VAL A 185 -18.90 2.28 1.31
C VAL A 185 -19.45 1.43 2.47
N ALA A 186 -19.25 0.12 2.43
CA ALA A 186 -19.71 -0.84 3.43
C ALA A 186 -18.59 -1.82 3.83
#